data_AF-A0A535JFI4-F1
#
_entry.id   AF-A0A535JFI4-F1
#
_cell.length_a   1.000
_cell.length_b   1.000
_cell.length_c   1.000
_cell.angle_alpha   90.00
_cell.angle_beta   90.00
_cell.angle_gamma   90.00
#
_symmetry.space_group_name_H-M   'P 1'
#
loop_
_entity.id
_entity.type
_entity.pdbx_description
1 polymer ?
#
loop_
_entity_poly.entity_id
_entity_poly.type
_entity_poly.pdbx_seq_one_letter_code
_entity_poly.pdbx_strand_id
1 'polypeptide(L)' 'MTYQAETTVETCLRCRAPLQSLGETDLRTGGSRGAWKLIFGELAELGEGTLKVELLACPSCRRLELRLPERS' A
#
# COMPACT_ATOMS: atom_id res chain seq x y z
N MET A 1 -2.64 -26.45 -1.41
CA MET A 1 -1.38 -25.74 -1.09
C MET A 1 -1.74 -24.52 -0.29
N THR A 2 -1.60 -24.61 1.03
CA THR A 2 -1.83 -23.49 1.96
C THR A 2 -0.60 -22.59 1.95
N TYR A 3 -0.74 -21.37 1.43
CA TYR A 3 0.28 -20.34 1.53
C TYR A 3 0.31 -19.85 2.98
N GLN A 4 1.36 -20.21 3.73
CA GLN A 4 1.63 -19.62 5.02
C GLN A 4 2.50 -18.38 4.77
N ALA A 5 1.89 -17.20 4.87
CA ALA A 5 2.65 -15.95 4.87
C ALA A 5 3.56 -15.97 6.12
N GLU A 6 4.87 -15.95 5.91
CA GLU A 6 5.84 -15.74 6.98
C GLU A 6 5.58 -14.37 7.61
N THR A 7 5.11 -14.36 8.87
CA THR A 7 4.89 -13.12 9.61
C THR A 7 6.23 -12.58 10.09
N THR A 8 6.95 -11.87 9.22
CA THR A 8 8.02 -10.97 9.66
C THR A 8 7.42 -10.01 10.67
N VAL A 9 7.99 -9.95 11.88
CA VAL A 9 7.56 -8.98 12.89
C VAL A 9 8.00 -7.61 12.40
N GLU A 10 7.08 -6.91 11.73
CA GLU A 10 7.32 -5.60 11.17
C GLU A 10 7.64 -4.60 12.30
N THR A 11 8.73 -3.85 12.15
CA THR A 11 9.18 -2.88 13.16
C THR A 11 9.02 -1.46 12.64
N CYS A 12 8.60 -0.56 13.51
CA CYS A 12 8.36 0.83 13.15
C CYS A 12 9.64 1.52 12.67
N LEU A 13 9.61 2.12 11.49
CA LEU A 13 10.75 2.83 10.90
C LEU A 13 11.24 4.01 11.75
N ARG A 14 10.38 4.54 12.64
CA ARG A 14 10.72 5.65 13.55
C ARG A 14 11.36 5.21 14.86
N CYS A 15 10.74 4.27 15.58
CA CYS A 15 11.12 3.92 16.95
C CYS A 15 11.50 2.45 17.15
N ARG A 16 11.44 1.65 16.08
CA ARG A 16 11.69 0.20 16.04
C ARG A 16 10.80 -0.66 16.94
N ALA A 17 9.78 -0.09 17.57
CA ALA A 17 8.77 -0.89 18.27
C ALA A 17 7.99 -1.78 17.28
N PRO A 18 7.48 -2.95 17.72
CA PRO A 18 6.63 -3.80 16.88
C PRO A 18 5.42 -3.04 16.36
N LEU A 19 5.11 -3.24 15.08
CA LEU A 19 3.92 -2.69 14.43
C LEU A 19 2.72 -3.62 14.62
N GLN A 20 1.54 -3.02 14.73
CA GLN A 20 0.26 -3.73 14.78
C GLN A 20 -0.47 -3.55 13.44
N SER A 21 -0.93 -4.64 12.84
CA SER A 21 -1.78 -4.58 11.65
C SER A 21 -3.17 -4.07 12.01
N LEU A 22 -3.65 -3.09 11.23
CA LEU A 22 -5.00 -2.56 11.28
C LEU A 22 -5.89 -3.11 10.14
N GLY A 23 -5.34 -3.98 9.29
CA GLY A 23 -6.01 -4.55 8.13
C GLY A 23 -5.58 -3.92 6.79
N GLU A 24 -6.26 -4.33 5.72
CA GLU A 24 -5.95 -3.91 4.36
C GLU A 24 -6.82 -2.72 3.93
N THR A 25 -6.25 -1.86 3.09
CA THR A 25 -6.97 -0.74 2.47
C THR A 25 -6.63 -0.63 0.99
N ASP A 26 -7.57 -0.07 0.24
CA ASP A 26 -7.48 0.13 -1.20
C ASP A 26 -6.97 1.56 -1.47
N LEU A 27 -5.72 1.68 -1.91
CA LEU A 27 -5.17 2.95 -2.38
C LEU A 27 -5.44 3.10 -3.88
N ARG A 28 -6.18 4.14 -4.25
CA ARG A 28 -6.36 4.51 -5.66
C ARG A 28 -5.07 5.14 -6.17
N THR A 29 -4.37 4.43 -7.05
CA THR A 29 -3.21 4.94 -7.76
C THR A 29 -3.70 5.54 -9.09
N GLY A 30 -3.78 6.87 -9.18
CA GLY A 30 -4.27 7.58 -10.37
C GLY A 30 -4.79 8.98 -10.02
N GLY A 31 -4.52 9.99 -10.86
CA GLY A 31 -5.07 11.34 -10.69
C GLY A 31 -4.17 12.52 -11.12
N SER A 32 -2.88 12.32 -11.31
CA SER A 32 -1.94 13.41 -11.69
C SER A 32 -1.81 13.66 -13.20
N ARG A 33 -2.58 12.94 -14.04
CA ARG A 33 -2.49 12.96 -15.51
C ARG A 33 -3.67 13.65 -16.21
N GLY A 34 -4.36 14.58 -15.56
CA GLY A 34 -5.52 15.29 -16.14
C GLY A 34 -5.27 15.90 -17.54
N ALA A 35 -4.04 16.36 -17.82
CA ALA A 35 -3.67 16.88 -19.15
C ALA A 35 -3.36 15.80 -20.20
N TRP A 36 -2.95 14.59 -19.79
CA TRP A 36 -2.61 13.50 -20.71
C TRP A 36 -3.85 12.78 -21.27
N LYS A 37 -5.00 12.84 -20.57
CA LYS A 37 -6.29 12.34 -21.08
C LYS A 37 -6.70 13.02 -22.40
N LEU A 38 -6.23 14.23 -22.67
CA LEU A 38 -6.59 14.99 -23.87
C LEU A 38 -5.72 14.65 -25.09
N ILE A 39 -4.57 13.99 -24.90
CA ILE A 39 -3.59 13.75 -25.99
C ILE A 39 -3.59 12.27 -26.42
N PHE A 40 -3.88 11.31 -25.52
CA PHE A 40 -3.71 9.88 -25.81
C PHE A 40 -4.99 9.02 -25.76
N GLY A 41 -6.19 9.63 -25.70
CA GLY A 41 -7.45 8.90 -25.78
C GLY A 41 -7.56 7.71 -24.79
N GLU A 42 -8.09 6.57 -25.25
CA GLU A 42 -8.38 5.35 -24.46
C GLU A 42 -7.14 4.62 -23.91
N LEU A 43 -5.91 4.99 -24.28
CA LEU A 43 -4.68 4.42 -23.68
C LEU A 43 -4.37 4.96 -22.28
N ALA A 44 -5.13 5.94 -21.79
CA ALA A 44 -4.97 6.50 -20.44
C ALA A 44 -5.59 5.65 -19.32
N GLU A 45 -6.41 4.63 -19.63
CA GLU A 45 -7.09 3.80 -18.62
C GLU A 45 -6.18 2.72 -18.01
N LEU A 46 -5.02 2.45 -18.60
CA LEU A 46 -4.06 1.43 -18.15
C LEU A 46 -3.22 1.83 -16.92
N GLY A 47 -3.58 2.91 -16.24
CA GLY A 47 -2.84 3.43 -15.08
C GLY A 47 -3.71 3.79 -13.87
N GLU A 48 -5.04 3.67 -13.96
CA GLU A 48 -5.96 3.88 -12.83
C GLU A 48 -6.14 2.53 -12.11
N GLY A 49 -5.11 2.14 -11.35
CA GLY A 49 -5.10 0.90 -10.57
C GLY A 49 -5.54 1.13 -9.12
N THR A 50 -6.25 0.18 -8.53
CA THR A 50 -6.41 0.10 -7.08
C THR A 50 -5.33 -0.84 -6.54
N LEU A 51 -4.48 -0.33 -5.66
CA LEU A 51 -3.44 -1.11 -4.99
C LEU A 51 -3.91 -1.45 -3.58
N LYS A 52 -4.07 -2.74 -3.30
CA LYS A 52 -4.27 -3.22 -1.93
C LYS A 52 -2.97 -3.04 -1.16
N VAL A 53 -3.06 -2.41 0.01
CA VAL A 53 -1.93 -2.22 0.92
C VAL A 53 -2.36 -2.56 2.33
N GLU A 54 -1.43 -3.04 3.15
CA GLU A 54 -1.68 -3.25 4.57
C GLU A 54 -1.36 -1.99 5.36
N LEU A 55 -2.24 -1.65 6.30
CA LEU A 55 -2.10 -0.52 7.21
C LEU A 55 -1.51 -0.99 8.54
N LEU A 56 -0.37 -0.43 8.92
CA LEU A 56 0.36 -0.78 10.12
C LEU A 56 0.39 0.43 11.08
N ALA A 57 0.12 0.22 12.36
CA ALA A 57 0.18 1.26 13.39
C ALA A 57 1.21 0.92 14.46
N CYS A 58 2.02 1.92 14.82
CA CYS A 58 2.93 1.82 15.95
C CYS A 58 2.24 2.31 17.24
N PRO A 59 2.01 1.44 18.25
CA PRO A 59 1.37 1.86 19.50
C PRO A 59 2.27 2.78 20.34
N SER A 60 3.59 2.73 20.15
CA SER A 60 4.55 3.51 20.94
C SER A 60 4.65 4.96 20.48
N CYS A 61 4.89 5.20 19.19
CA CYS A 61 5.09 6.56 18.66
C CYS A 61 3.90 7.09 17.84
N ARG A 62 2.82 6.31 17.73
CA ARG A 62 1.58 6.62 17.01
C ARG A 62 1.76 6.93 15.53
N ARG A 63 2.78 6.35 14.90
CA ARG A 63 3.02 6.46 13.45
C ARG A 63 2.20 5.41 12.71
N LEU A 64 1.67 5.82 11.57
CA LEU A 64 1.02 4.94 10.59
C LEU A 64 2.03 4.63 9.47
N GLU A 65 2.12 3.37 9.08
CA GLU A 65 2.98 2.88 8.02
C GLU A 65 2.14 2.04 7.04
N LEU A 66 2.55 2.02 5.77
CA LEU A 66 1.85 1.34 4.68
C LEU A 66 2.78 0.27 4.11
N ARG A 67 2.29 -0.95 3.99
CA ARG A 67 3.05 -2.07 3.41
C ARG A 67 2.41 -2.50 2.10
N LEU A 68 3.24 -2.57 1.05
CA LEU A 68 2.82 -3.13 -0.23
C LEU A 68 2.82 -4.66 -0.13
N PRO A 69 1.88 -5.36 -0.78
CA PRO A 69 1.93 -6.80 -0.90
C PRO A 69 3.20 -7.21 -1.66
N GLU A 70 3.79 -8.33 -1.26
CA GLU A 70 4.94 -8.88 -1.95
C GLU A 70 4.57 -9.21 -3.40
N ARG A 71 5.45 -8.85 -4.34
CA ARG A 71 5.23 -9.12 -5.76
C ARG A 71 5.59 -10.59 -5.99
N SER A 72 4.57 -11.43 -6.21
CA SER A 72 4.71 -12.85 -6.57
C SER A 72 5.41 -13.04 -7.91
#